data_AF-A0A1W9QRA1-F1
#
_entry.id   AF-A0A1W9QRA1-F1
#
_cell.length_a   1.000
_cell.length_b   1.000
_cell.length_c   1.000
_cell.angle_alpha   90.00
_cell.angle_beta   90.00
_cell.angle_gamma   90.00
#
_symmetry.space_group_name_H-M   'P 1'
#
loop_
_entity.id
_entity.type
_entity.pdbx_description
1 polymer ?
#
loop_
_entity_poly.entity_id
_entity_poly.type
_entity_poly.pdbx_seq_one_letter_code
_entity_poly.pdbx_strand_id
1 'polypeptide(L)'
;MKNSIKVLVVFAISLAFVFTACNKEKASSKSNDDTDMFKSAANTEVDLMLKGDGDFEKVITKPLVKIEGCDYIVEGTIEYYKDGELVATIDYGDGECDDIATKTVDGTTTEFSLKKKDDDWYYKVITEPIVKLEDCEYIVAGVIDFYSKKDNSWLATINFGDGTCDEWATKITDDGTFEFSMKDWGYKEKP
;
A
#
# COMPACT_ATOMS: atom_id res chain seq x y z
N MET A 1 81.10 -28.01 -6.79
CA MET A 1 81.53 -28.92 -5.71
C MET A 1 80.77 -28.57 -4.45
N LYS A 2 80.21 -29.60 -3.78
CA LYS A 2 79.71 -29.63 -2.41
C LYS A 2 78.38 -28.90 -2.16
N ASN A 3 77.26 -29.62 -2.18
CA ASN A 3 76.69 -30.43 -1.08
C ASN A 3 75.71 -29.55 -0.28
N SER A 4 74.41 -29.67 -0.58
CA SER A 4 73.46 -30.62 0.02
C SER A 4 73.13 -30.28 1.47
N ILE A 5 71.91 -29.81 1.71
CA ILE A 5 71.13 -30.05 2.93
C ILE A 5 69.66 -30.02 2.51
N LYS A 6 69.01 -31.17 2.64
CA LYS A 6 67.57 -31.35 2.53
C LYS A 6 66.96 -30.85 3.83
N VAL A 7 66.13 -29.82 3.79
CA VAL A 7 65.21 -29.54 4.90
C VAL A 7 63.80 -29.73 4.37
N LEU A 8 63.24 -30.86 4.78
CA LEU A 8 61.88 -31.28 4.55
C LEU A 8 61.02 -30.53 5.58
N VAL A 9 60.50 -29.36 5.21
CA VAL A 9 59.49 -28.66 6.03
C VAL A 9 58.13 -29.01 5.45
N VAL A 10 57.54 -30.09 5.97
CA VAL A 10 56.11 -30.31 5.88
C VAL A 10 55.46 -29.30 6.82
N PHE A 11 54.92 -28.21 6.27
CA PHE A 11 53.92 -27.42 6.96
C PHE A 11 52.62 -27.51 6.16
N ALA A 12 51.80 -28.48 6.55
CA ALA A 12 50.39 -28.48 6.22
C ALA A 12 49.75 -27.28 6.94
N ILE A 13 49.66 -26.14 6.26
CA ILE A 13 48.82 -25.02 6.68
C ILE A 13 47.45 -25.25 6.05
N SER A 14 46.72 -26.18 6.65
CA SER A 14 45.27 -26.14 6.70
C SER A 14 44.84 -25.12 7.77
N LEU A 15 43.72 -24.43 7.51
CA LEU A 15 43.06 -23.38 8.31
C LEU A 15 43.62 -21.97 8.09
N ALA A 16 42.83 -20.94 7.80
CA ALA A 16 41.38 -20.83 7.77
C ALA A 16 40.99 -19.78 6.71
N PHE A 17 40.11 -20.13 5.77
CA PHE A 17 39.28 -19.11 5.14
C PHE A 17 38.39 -18.58 6.25
N VAL A 18 38.75 -17.41 6.78
CA VAL A 18 37.79 -16.59 7.51
C VAL A 18 36.80 -16.14 6.47
N PHE A 19 35.75 -16.93 6.24
CA PHE A 19 34.51 -16.36 5.77
C PHE A 19 34.13 -15.38 6.87
N THR A 20 34.36 -14.10 6.64
CA THR A 20 33.51 -13.08 7.24
C THR A 20 32.13 -13.36 6.65
N ALA A 21 31.43 -14.30 7.27
CA ALA A 21 30.00 -14.34 7.21
C ALA A 21 29.59 -12.95 7.70
N CYS A 22 29.19 -12.09 6.76
CA CYS A 22 28.17 -11.12 7.12
C CYS A 22 27.08 -11.96 7.78
N ASN A 23 26.97 -11.86 9.10
CA ASN A 23 25.66 -11.94 9.72
C ASN A 23 24.88 -10.77 9.12
N LYS A 24 24.39 -10.94 7.89
CA LYS A 24 23.06 -10.46 7.58
C LYS A 24 22.21 -11.39 8.42
N GLU A 25 22.08 -11.04 9.70
CA GLU A 25 20.86 -11.36 10.41
C GLU A 25 19.79 -10.84 9.48
N LYS A 26 19.21 -11.77 8.72
CA LYS A 26 17.85 -11.60 8.28
C LYS A 26 17.09 -11.51 9.58
N ALA A 27 17.01 -10.30 10.13
CA ALA A 27 15.81 -9.85 10.76
C ALA A 27 14.75 -9.94 9.66
N SER A 28 14.27 -11.16 9.39
CA SER A 28 12.87 -11.34 9.13
C SER A 28 12.21 -10.96 10.44
N SER A 29 12.07 -9.67 10.68
CA SER A 29 11.00 -9.20 11.54
C SER A 29 9.74 -9.61 10.79
N LYS A 30 9.22 -10.80 11.09
CA LYS A 30 7.78 -10.94 11.29
C LYS A 30 7.45 -10.01 12.45
N SER A 31 7.46 -8.70 12.17
CA SER A 31 6.99 -7.71 13.12
C SER A 31 5.48 -7.86 13.12
N ASN A 32 4.89 -7.77 14.30
CA ASN A 32 3.44 -7.66 14.44
C ASN A 32 2.91 -6.36 13.77
N ASP A 33 3.82 -5.48 13.33
CA ASP A 33 3.62 -4.16 12.73
C ASP A 33 3.06 -4.22 11.31
N ASP A 34 3.68 -5.05 10.46
CA ASP A 34 3.25 -5.23 9.07
C ASP A 34 1.85 -5.86 8.97
N THR A 35 1.58 -6.76 9.90
CA THR A 35 0.26 -7.39 10.06
C THR A 35 -0.78 -6.37 10.50
N ASP A 36 -0.40 -5.40 11.32
CA ASP A 36 -1.32 -4.38 11.83
C ASP A 36 -1.74 -3.40 10.74
N MET A 37 -0.78 -2.79 10.03
CA MET A 37 -1.07 -1.84 8.95
C MET A 37 -1.99 -2.43 7.89
N PHE A 38 -1.78 -3.70 7.53
CA PHE A 38 -2.63 -4.37 6.55
C PHE A 38 -4.05 -4.64 7.05
N LYS A 39 -4.20 -5.17 8.27
CA LYS A 39 -5.54 -5.32 8.89
C LYS A 39 -6.23 -3.97 8.97
N SER A 40 -5.48 -2.93 9.32
CA SER A 40 -5.94 -1.56 9.39
C SER A 40 -6.40 -1.05 8.02
N ALA A 41 -5.69 -1.39 6.93
CA ALA A 41 -6.10 -1.10 5.55
C ALA A 41 -7.39 -1.84 5.17
N ALA A 42 -7.45 -3.16 5.37
CA ALA A 42 -8.58 -4.00 4.98
C ALA A 42 -9.87 -3.68 5.73
N ASN A 43 -9.78 -3.09 6.93
CA ASN A 43 -10.93 -2.63 7.72
C ASN A 43 -11.27 -1.15 7.51
N THR A 44 -10.63 -0.49 6.54
CA THR A 44 -10.91 0.89 6.17
C THR A 44 -12.33 0.99 5.61
N GLU A 45 -12.99 2.11 5.92
CA GLU A 45 -14.32 2.40 5.41
C GLU A 45 -14.28 2.54 3.89
N VAL A 46 -15.19 1.85 3.19
CA VAL A 46 -15.30 1.90 1.73
C VAL A 46 -15.78 3.30 1.32
N ASP A 47 -15.04 3.94 0.42
CA ASP A 47 -15.40 5.26 -0.08
C ASP A 47 -16.46 5.15 -1.18
N LEU A 48 -16.34 4.17 -2.09
CA LEU A 48 -17.27 3.92 -3.18
C LEU A 48 -17.74 2.47 -3.19
N MET A 49 -19.07 2.28 -3.13
CA MET A 49 -19.71 0.99 -3.41
C MET A 49 -20.39 1.09 -4.78
N LEU A 50 -19.88 0.38 -5.78
CA LEU A 50 -20.46 0.33 -7.12
C LEU A 50 -21.37 -0.89 -7.23
N LYS A 51 -22.55 -0.72 -7.84
CA LYS A 51 -23.56 -1.78 -7.98
C LYS A 51 -23.10 -2.86 -8.98
N GLY A 52 -23.51 -4.11 -8.74
CA GLY A 52 -23.25 -5.25 -9.63
C GLY A 52 -21.81 -5.76 -9.63
N ASP A 53 -21.52 -6.72 -10.51
CA ASP A 53 -20.20 -7.33 -10.75
C ASP A 53 -19.51 -6.80 -12.02
N GLY A 54 -18.30 -7.29 -12.32
CA GLY A 54 -17.56 -6.94 -13.52
C GLY A 54 -16.75 -5.64 -13.43
N ASP A 55 -16.16 -5.26 -14.55
CA ASP A 55 -15.18 -4.17 -14.62
C ASP A 55 -15.85 -2.79 -14.59
N PHE A 56 -15.12 -1.80 -14.09
CA PHE A 56 -15.47 -0.39 -14.24
C PHE A 56 -14.28 0.34 -14.87
N GLU A 57 -14.58 1.44 -15.55
CA GLU A 57 -13.56 2.33 -16.11
C GLU A 57 -13.33 3.51 -15.16
N LYS A 58 -12.06 3.81 -14.89
CA LYS A 58 -11.62 4.95 -14.08
C LYS A 58 -10.99 6.01 -15.00
N VAL A 59 -11.56 7.22 -15.02
CA VAL A 59 -11.09 8.33 -15.87
C VAL A 59 -10.72 9.52 -14.99
N ILE A 60 -9.46 9.95 -15.04
CA ILE A 60 -9.02 11.21 -14.41
C ILE A 60 -9.39 12.35 -15.36
N THR A 61 -10.44 13.10 -15.04
CA THR A 61 -10.95 14.21 -15.87
C THR A 61 -10.29 15.55 -15.53
N LYS A 62 -9.83 15.72 -14.29
CA LYS A 62 -8.89 16.78 -13.90
C LYS A 62 -7.67 16.15 -13.22
N PRO A 63 -6.44 16.56 -13.57
CA PRO A 63 -5.23 16.01 -12.96
C PRO A 63 -5.27 16.08 -11.43
N LEU A 64 -4.77 15.04 -10.78
CA LEU A 64 -4.65 15.00 -9.32
C LEU A 64 -3.43 15.84 -8.91
N VAL A 65 -3.63 16.79 -8.01
CA VAL A 65 -2.60 17.73 -7.54
C VAL A 65 -2.27 17.45 -6.09
N LYS A 66 -0.97 17.29 -5.80
CA LYS A 66 -0.42 17.28 -4.44
C LYS A 66 0.59 18.41 -4.31
N ILE A 67 0.46 19.21 -3.26
CA ILE A 67 1.33 20.36 -3.01
C ILE A 67 2.37 20.05 -1.92
N GLU A 68 3.51 20.74 -1.96
CA GLU A 68 4.59 20.54 -0.99
C GLU A 68 4.12 20.85 0.43
N GLY A 69 4.42 19.94 1.37
CA GLY A 69 4.02 20.08 2.77
C GLY A 69 2.57 19.70 3.07
N CYS A 70 1.81 19.25 2.07
CA CYS A 70 0.47 18.68 2.26
C CYS A 70 0.50 17.17 2.03
N ASP A 71 -0.11 16.41 2.94
CA ASP A 71 -0.14 14.95 2.83
C ASP A 71 -1.19 14.46 1.82
N TYR A 72 -2.17 15.31 1.51
CA TYR A 72 -3.36 14.99 0.73
C TYR A 72 -3.24 15.41 -0.73
N ILE A 73 -4.04 14.77 -1.58
CA ILE A 73 -4.38 15.32 -2.90
C ILE A 73 -5.38 16.45 -2.64
N VAL A 74 -5.11 17.64 -3.16
CA VAL A 74 -5.85 18.88 -2.84
C VAL A 74 -6.75 19.34 -3.99
N GLU A 75 -6.54 18.81 -5.19
CA GLU A 75 -7.34 19.15 -6.38
C GLU A 75 -7.33 17.96 -7.34
N GLY A 76 -8.41 17.81 -8.10
CA GLY A 76 -8.51 16.83 -9.17
C GLY A 76 -9.88 16.16 -9.19
N THR A 77 -10.18 15.47 -10.28
CA THR A 77 -11.48 14.82 -10.45
C THR A 77 -11.29 13.46 -11.11
N ILE A 78 -11.88 12.43 -10.51
CA ILE A 78 -11.94 11.07 -11.04
C ILE A 78 -13.40 10.72 -11.29
N GLU A 79 -13.67 10.17 -12.46
CA GLU A 79 -14.97 9.62 -12.82
C GLU A 79 -14.88 8.10 -12.96
N TYR A 80 -15.93 7.43 -12.51
CA TYR A 80 -16.09 5.99 -12.57
C TYR A 80 -17.26 5.67 -13.49
N TYR A 81 -17.01 4.83 -14.48
CA TYR A 81 -18.00 4.43 -15.48
C TYR A 81 -18.24 2.93 -15.41
N LYS A 82 -19.50 2.53 -15.59
CA LYS A 82 -19.90 1.13 -15.73
C LYS A 82 -20.81 0.99 -16.93
N ASP A 83 -20.47 0.09 -17.84
CA ASP A 83 -21.17 -0.09 -19.13
C ASP A 83 -21.34 1.23 -19.93
N GLY A 84 -20.38 2.15 -19.79
CA GLY A 84 -20.40 3.47 -20.42
C GLY A 84 -21.25 4.54 -19.72
N GLU A 85 -21.88 4.21 -18.58
CA GLU A 85 -22.64 5.16 -17.77
C GLU A 85 -21.81 5.67 -16.59
N LEU A 86 -21.87 6.97 -16.31
CA LEU A 86 -21.20 7.59 -15.15
C LEU A 86 -21.91 7.15 -13.86
N VAL A 87 -21.23 6.39 -13.01
CA VAL A 87 -21.79 5.86 -11.76
C VAL A 87 -21.28 6.57 -10.52
N ALA A 88 -20.09 7.17 -10.58
CA ALA A 88 -19.56 7.97 -9.49
C ALA A 88 -18.55 9.02 -9.95
N THR A 89 -18.46 10.12 -9.20
CA THR A 89 -17.42 11.14 -9.35
C THR A 89 -16.78 11.42 -8.00
N ILE A 90 -15.45 11.50 -7.96
CA ILE A 90 -14.67 11.98 -6.81
C ILE A 90 -14.05 13.32 -7.18
N ASP A 91 -14.27 14.33 -6.35
CA ASP A 91 -13.62 15.64 -6.44
C ASP A 91 -12.78 15.86 -5.18
N TYR A 92 -11.49 16.14 -5.38
CA TYR A 92 -10.50 16.27 -4.31
C TYR A 92 -10.40 17.68 -3.73
N GLY A 93 -11.19 18.64 -4.23
CA GLY A 93 -11.19 20.02 -3.73
C GLY A 93 -10.62 21.02 -4.73
N ASP A 94 -10.24 22.18 -4.22
CA ASP A 94 -9.91 23.38 -4.99
C ASP A 94 -8.45 23.84 -4.83
N GLY A 95 -7.62 23.01 -4.18
CA GLY A 95 -6.21 23.28 -3.92
C GLY A 95 -5.88 23.68 -2.49
N GLU A 96 -6.88 23.88 -1.62
CA GLU A 96 -6.63 24.06 -0.18
C GLU A 96 -6.06 22.77 0.44
N CYS A 97 -5.09 22.93 1.37
CA CYS A 97 -4.54 21.78 2.08
C CYS A 97 -5.47 21.38 3.22
N ASP A 98 -6.48 20.60 2.89
CA ASP A 98 -7.33 19.90 3.83
C ASP A 98 -7.47 18.42 3.43
N ASP A 99 -8.09 17.64 4.30
CA ASP A 99 -8.31 16.21 4.10
C ASP A 99 -9.70 15.91 3.56
N ILE A 100 -10.40 16.87 2.95
CA ILE A 100 -11.80 16.76 2.57
C ILE A 100 -11.91 16.54 1.07
N ALA A 101 -12.48 15.41 0.67
CA ALA A 101 -12.92 15.16 -0.69
C ALA A 101 -14.43 14.98 -0.73
N THR A 102 -15.02 15.13 -1.91
CA THR A 102 -16.44 14.83 -2.14
C THR A 102 -16.60 13.66 -3.08
N LYS A 103 -17.62 12.85 -2.82
CA LYS A 103 -18.09 11.80 -3.72
C LYS A 103 -19.52 12.10 -4.14
N THR A 104 -19.79 11.94 -5.43
CA THR A 104 -21.13 12.03 -5.99
C THR A 104 -21.52 10.68 -6.55
N VAL A 105 -22.58 10.07 -6.00
CA VAL A 105 -23.13 8.78 -6.43
C VAL A 105 -24.63 8.94 -6.58
N ASP A 106 -25.21 8.49 -7.71
CA ASP A 106 -26.64 8.64 -8.03
C ASP A 106 -27.14 10.10 -7.82
N GLY A 107 -26.32 11.09 -8.18
CA GLY A 107 -26.62 12.53 -8.06
C GLY A 107 -26.57 13.09 -6.63
N THR A 108 -26.19 12.29 -5.64
CA THR A 108 -26.03 12.74 -4.24
C THR A 108 -24.56 12.95 -3.92
N THR A 109 -24.21 14.17 -3.51
CA THR A 109 -22.85 14.52 -3.10
C THR A 109 -22.69 14.45 -1.59
N THR A 110 -21.62 13.80 -1.14
CA THR A 110 -21.24 13.70 0.28
C THR A 110 -19.75 13.93 0.46
N GLU A 111 -19.38 14.57 1.56
CA GLU A 111 -17.97 14.73 1.96
C GLU A 111 -17.45 13.45 2.62
N PHE A 112 -16.16 13.19 2.44
CA PHE A 112 -15.44 12.16 3.17
C PHE A 112 -14.00 12.61 3.41
N SER A 113 -13.42 12.16 4.52
CA SER A 113 -12.03 12.46 4.84
C SER A 113 -11.08 11.48 4.14
N LEU A 114 -10.03 12.03 3.55
CA LEU A 114 -8.86 11.33 3.00
C LEU A 114 -7.94 10.80 4.11
N LYS A 115 -8.00 11.37 5.33
CA LYS A 115 -7.30 10.85 6.51
C LYS A 115 -8.20 9.88 7.28
N LYS A 116 -7.84 8.61 7.35
CA LYS A 116 -8.64 7.59 8.07
C LYS A 116 -8.09 7.33 9.47
N LYS A 117 -8.93 6.68 10.31
CA LYS A 117 -8.60 6.21 11.67
C LYS A 117 -7.16 5.70 11.72
N ASP A 118 -6.40 6.30 12.61
CA ASP A 118 -4.97 6.11 12.76
C ASP A 118 -4.65 5.30 14.03
N ASP A 119 -3.46 4.70 14.06
CA ASP A 119 -2.93 4.00 15.24
C ASP A 119 -2.03 4.95 16.04
N ASP A 120 -1.52 4.55 17.20
CA ASP A 120 -0.68 5.41 18.04
C ASP A 120 0.63 5.83 17.36
N TRP A 121 1.13 5.05 16.39
CA TRP A 121 2.44 5.31 15.76
C TRP A 121 2.40 5.61 14.24
N TYR A 122 1.29 5.38 13.56
CA TYR A 122 1.11 5.78 12.15
C TYR A 122 -0.26 6.42 11.91
N TYR A 123 -0.36 7.19 10.82
CA TYR A 123 -1.63 7.60 10.23
C TYR A 123 -1.73 7.17 8.77
N LYS A 124 -2.96 7.15 8.25
CA LYS A 124 -3.28 6.70 6.89
C LYS A 124 -3.83 7.83 6.04
N VAL A 125 -3.46 7.83 4.77
CA VAL A 125 -3.98 8.76 3.76
C VAL A 125 -4.48 7.96 2.57
N ILE A 126 -5.74 8.16 2.22
CA ILE A 126 -6.34 7.65 0.98
C ILE A 126 -5.82 8.51 -0.17
N THR A 127 -5.03 7.91 -1.06
CA THR A 127 -4.52 8.57 -2.26
C THR A 127 -5.31 8.17 -3.50
N GLU A 128 -5.97 7.01 -3.47
CA GLU A 128 -7.04 6.66 -4.39
C GLU A 128 -8.24 6.06 -3.63
N PRO A 129 -9.49 6.39 -4.01
CA PRO A 129 -10.68 6.00 -3.26
C PRO A 129 -10.78 4.50 -3.06
N ILE A 130 -11.22 4.06 -1.88
CA ILE A 130 -11.45 2.64 -1.58
C ILE A 130 -12.74 2.20 -2.27
N VAL A 131 -12.61 1.36 -3.31
CA VAL A 131 -13.72 0.91 -4.15
C VAL A 131 -14.05 -0.56 -3.87
N LYS A 132 -15.33 -0.85 -3.66
CA LYS A 132 -15.88 -2.21 -3.60
C LYS A 132 -17.02 -2.34 -4.61
N LEU A 133 -17.15 -3.54 -5.18
CA LEU A 133 -18.31 -3.93 -5.98
C LEU A 133 -19.31 -4.66 -5.08
N GLU A 134 -20.61 -4.39 -5.25
CA GLU A 134 -21.68 -4.99 -4.44
C GLU A 134 -21.63 -6.53 -4.45
N ASP A 135 -21.33 -7.12 -5.60
CA ASP A 135 -21.25 -8.56 -5.81
C ASP A 135 -19.82 -9.13 -5.67
N CYS A 136 -18.89 -8.37 -5.08
CA CYS A 136 -17.53 -8.82 -4.78
C CYS A 136 -17.27 -8.81 -3.28
N GLU A 137 -16.65 -9.86 -2.76
CA GLU A 137 -16.30 -9.94 -1.33
C GLU A 137 -15.18 -8.94 -0.97
N TYR A 138 -14.28 -8.67 -1.91
CA TYR A 138 -13.04 -7.92 -1.70
C TYR A 138 -13.16 -6.44 -2.10
N ILE A 139 -12.28 -5.63 -1.52
CA ILE A 139 -11.98 -4.30 -2.06
C ILE A 139 -11.23 -4.54 -3.37
N VAL A 140 -11.68 -3.90 -4.45
CA VAL A 140 -11.16 -4.18 -5.80
C VAL A 140 -10.20 -3.09 -6.30
N ALA A 141 -10.23 -1.90 -5.70
CA ALA A 141 -9.34 -0.81 -6.03
C ALA A 141 -9.23 0.19 -4.88
N GLY A 142 -8.17 1.00 -4.95
CA GLY A 142 -7.88 2.06 -3.98
C GLY A 142 -6.45 1.96 -3.47
N VAL A 143 -5.94 3.07 -2.96
CA VAL A 143 -4.56 3.19 -2.53
C VAL A 143 -4.51 3.93 -1.20
N ILE A 144 -3.82 3.34 -0.23
CA ILE A 144 -3.60 3.90 1.10
C ILE A 144 -2.12 4.03 1.34
N ASP A 145 -1.67 5.25 1.60
CA ASP A 145 -0.35 5.51 2.14
C ASP A 145 -0.37 5.56 3.67
N PHE A 146 0.69 5.05 4.26
CA PHE A 146 0.91 5.06 5.69
C PHE A 146 2.14 5.89 6.02
N TYR A 147 2.01 6.71 7.06
CA TYR A 147 3.06 7.64 7.48
C TYR A 147 3.27 7.55 8.99
N SER A 148 4.54 7.64 9.40
CA SER A 148 4.97 7.66 10.79
C SER A 148 4.49 8.94 11.48
N LYS A 149 3.80 8.81 12.62
CA LYS A 149 3.41 9.97 13.44
C LYS A 149 4.59 10.69 14.10
N LYS A 150 5.75 10.02 14.18
CA LYS A 150 6.94 10.56 14.85
C LYS A 150 7.62 11.65 14.02
N ASP A 151 7.69 11.45 12.71
CA ASP A 151 8.51 12.25 11.81
C ASP A 151 7.89 12.45 10.41
N ASN A 152 6.63 12.05 10.22
CA ASN A 152 5.90 12.17 8.96
C ASN A 152 6.53 11.40 7.79
N SER A 153 7.44 10.46 8.09
CA SER A 153 8.07 9.64 7.05
C SER A 153 7.08 8.61 6.50
N TRP A 154 7.12 8.38 5.19
CA TRP A 154 6.35 7.31 4.56
C TRP A 154 6.85 5.95 5.05
N LEU A 155 5.91 5.04 5.33
CA LEU A 155 6.17 3.70 5.85
C LEU A 155 5.87 2.62 4.84
N ALA A 156 4.69 2.70 4.22
CA ALA A 156 4.21 1.73 3.25
C ALA A 156 3.05 2.29 2.44
N THR A 157 2.81 1.70 1.28
CA THR A 157 1.59 1.87 0.49
C THR A 157 0.89 0.53 0.36
N ILE A 158 -0.43 0.51 0.55
CA ILE A 158 -1.30 -0.62 0.21
C ILE A 158 -2.12 -0.24 -1.01
N ASN A 159 -1.99 -1.01 -2.09
CA ASN A 159 -2.77 -0.87 -3.32
C ASN A 159 -3.68 -2.10 -3.47
N PHE A 160 -4.99 -1.87 -3.52
CA PHE A 160 -6.02 -2.90 -3.58
C PHE A 160 -6.30 -3.47 -4.97
N GLY A 161 -5.65 -2.94 -6.01
CA GLY A 161 -5.80 -3.44 -7.37
C GLY A 161 -6.39 -2.40 -8.31
N ASP A 162 -6.82 -2.90 -9.47
CA ASP A 162 -7.22 -2.10 -10.63
C ASP A 162 -8.75 -2.09 -10.88
N GLY A 163 -9.52 -2.77 -10.03
CA GLY A 163 -10.95 -2.96 -10.18
C GLY A 163 -11.36 -4.42 -10.44
N THR A 164 -10.39 -5.29 -10.72
CA THR A 164 -10.64 -6.74 -10.83
C THR A 164 -11.14 -7.30 -9.50
N CYS A 165 -12.22 -8.08 -9.53
CA CYS A 165 -12.71 -8.79 -8.34
C CYS A 165 -11.84 -10.01 -8.04
N ASP A 166 -10.75 -9.80 -7.31
CA ASP A 166 -9.91 -10.84 -6.76
C ASP A 166 -9.47 -10.53 -5.32
N GLU A 167 -8.77 -11.48 -4.71
CA GLU A 167 -8.35 -11.38 -3.31
C GLU A 167 -7.00 -10.68 -3.14
N TRP A 168 -6.34 -10.24 -4.21
CA TRP A 168 -4.96 -9.81 -4.18
C TRP A 168 -4.84 -8.32 -3.97
N ALA A 169 -3.89 -7.94 -3.12
CA ALA A 169 -3.46 -6.57 -3.01
C ALA A 169 -1.94 -6.52 -2.80
N THR A 170 -1.39 -5.33 -3.03
CA THR A 170 0.06 -5.12 -3.07
C THR A 170 0.47 -4.19 -1.94
N LYS A 171 1.50 -4.59 -1.19
CA LYS A 171 2.19 -3.75 -0.21
C LYS A 171 3.51 -3.30 -0.81
N ILE A 172 3.78 -2.01 -0.73
CA ILE A 172 5.02 -1.39 -1.19
C ILE A 172 5.71 -0.80 0.05
N THR A 173 6.97 -1.12 0.23
CA THR A 173 7.86 -0.56 1.26
C THR A 173 9.22 -0.22 0.64
N ASP A 174 10.13 0.37 1.42
CA ASP A 174 11.52 0.58 1.01
C ASP A 174 12.26 -0.74 0.68
N ASP A 175 11.81 -1.86 1.26
CA ASP A 175 12.38 -3.19 1.02
C ASP A 175 11.85 -3.86 -0.24
N GLY A 176 10.78 -3.32 -0.85
CA GLY A 176 10.23 -3.77 -2.12
C GLY A 176 8.72 -3.91 -2.12
N THR A 177 8.24 -4.72 -3.05
CA THR A 177 6.82 -4.92 -3.35
C THR A 177 6.42 -6.35 -3.05
N PHE A 178 5.32 -6.51 -2.30
CA PHE A 178 4.83 -7.80 -1.82
C PHE A 178 3.34 -7.93 -2.14
N GLU A 179 2.97 -9.01 -2.81
CA GLU A 179 1.57 -9.38 -3.03
C GLU A 179 1.07 -10.24 -1.87
N PHE A 180 -0.19 -10.06 -1.49
CA PHE A 180 -0.82 -10.85 -0.43
C PHE A 180 -2.31 -11.04 -0.71
N SER A 181 -2.88 -12.11 -0.15
CA SER A 181 -4.31 -12.41 -0.21
C SER A 181 -5.06 -11.78 0.97
N MET A 182 -6.14 -11.07 0.67
CA MET A 182 -7.09 -10.51 1.64
C MET A 182 -7.82 -11.59 2.46
N LYS A 183 -7.90 -12.83 1.96
CA LYS A 183 -8.50 -13.97 2.68
C LYS A 183 -7.69 -14.40 3.90
N ASP A 184 -6.37 -14.45 3.76
CA ASP A 184 -5.47 -15.07 4.74
C ASP A 184 -5.44 -14.35 6.09
N TRP A 185 -5.87 -13.09 6.13
CA TRP A 185 -5.68 -12.22 7.31
C TRP A 185 -6.98 -11.75 7.95
N GLY A 186 -8.10 -12.36 7.55
CA GLY A 186 -9.39 -12.21 8.21
C GLY A 186 -10.10 -10.92 7.85
N TYR A 187 -10.29 -10.65 6.55
CA TYR A 187 -11.40 -9.80 6.15
C TYR A 187 -12.67 -10.40 6.77
N LYS A 188 -13.27 -9.67 7.71
CA LYS A 188 -14.55 -10.00 8.31
C LYS A 188 -15.47 -8.86 7.95
N GLU A 189 -16.48 -9.14 7.15
CA GLU A 189 -17.57 -8.20 6.96
C GLU A 189 -18.05 -7.75 8.35
N LYS A 190 -18.16 -6.44 8.56
CA LYS A 190 -18.92 -5.96 9.71
C LYS A 190 -20.38 -6.32 9.43
N PRO A 191 -21.05 -7.04 10.35
CA PRO A 191 -22.46 -7.39 10.19
C PRO A 191 -23.37 -6.15 10.15
#